data_AF-F0W142-F1
#
_entry.id   AF-F0W142-F1
#
_cell.length_a   1.000
_cell.length_b   1.000
_cell.length_c   1.000
_cell.angle_alpha   90.00
_cell.angle_beta   90.00
_cell.angle_gamma   90.00
#
_symmetry.space_group_name_H-M   'P 1'
#
loop_
_entity.id
_entity.type
_entity.pdbx_description
1 polymer ?
#
loop_
_entity_poly.entity_id
_entity_poly.type
_entity_poly.pdbx_seq_one_letter_code
_entity_poly.pdbx_strand_id
1 'polypeptide(L)'
;MRDQLLCSIAILASFSCVIWYTTKAFGTSTRAFHELCKVDEIVADIASRLKALERDVENSVQKSQSFSARIIGIEQEFEKVLEFLDSIHGDNNIRRRRKAIADRITLTYLESVDELKNKMEK
;
A
#
# COMPACT_ATOMS: atom_id res chain seq x y z
N MET A 1 -11.29 -53.69 -19.34
CA MET A 1 -10.13 -52.85 -19.70
C MET A 1 -10.48 -51.37 -19.94
N ARG A 2 -11.72 -50.98 -20.27
CA ARG A 2 -12.08 -49.56 -20.47
C ARG A 2 -12.23 -48.76 -19.17
N ASP A 3 -12.66 -49.40 -18.09
CA ASP A 3 -12.91 -48.74 -16.80
C ASP A 3 -11.63 -48.25 -16.08
N GLN A 4 -10.52 -48.98 -16.22
CA GLN A 4 -9.21 -48.55 -15.69
C GLN A 4 -8.67 -47.31 -16.40
N LEU A 5 -8.94 -47.16 -17.70
CA LEU A 5 -8.50 -45.99 -18.47
C LEU A 5 -9.25 -44.72 -18.02
N LEU A 6 -10.55 -44.84 -17.73
CA LEU A 6 -11.40 -43.73 -17.30
C LEU A 6 -11.02 -43.23 -15.89
N CYS A 7 -10.74 -44.13 -14.94
CA CYS A 7 -10.25 -43.73 -13.61
C CYS A 7 -8.90 -43.00 -13.67
N SER A 8 -7.99 -43.44 -14.55
CA SER A 8 -6.67 -42.83 -14.70
C SER A 8 -6.74 -41.39 -15.23
N ILE A 9 -7.63 -41.13 -16.20
CA ILE A 9 -7.87 -39.81 -16.78
C ILE A 9 -8.53 -38.87 -15.76
N ALA A 10 -9.50 -39.36 -14.98
CA ALA A 10 -10.16 -38.57 -13.94
C ALA A 10 -9.16 -38.09 -12.87
N ILE A 11 -8.25 -38.97 -12.44
CA ILE A 11 -7.19 -38.63 -11.48
C ILE A 11 -6.28 -37.54 -12.05
N LEU A 12 -5.78 -37.70 -13.29
CA LEU A 12 -4.93 -36.70 -13.94
C LEU A 12 -5.63 -35.34 -14.13
N ALA A 13 -6.92 -35.34 -14.46
CA ALA A 13 -7.73 -34.12 -14.58
C ALA A 13 -7.93 -33.41 -13.22
N SER A 14 -8.08 -34.16 -12.13
CA SER A 14 -8.13 -33.57 -10.79
C SER A 14 -6.78 -32.98 -10.35
N PHE A 15 -5.67 -33.64 -10.65
CA PHE A 15 -4.34 -33.10 -10.34
C PHE A 15 -4.00 -31.85 -11.17
N SER A 16 -4.37 -31.80 -12.45
CA SER A 16 -4.15 -30.61 -13.28
C SER A 16 -4.97 -29.41 -12.81
N CYS A 17 -6.21 -29.65 -12.34
CA CYS A 17 -7.05 -28.60 -11.77
C CYS A 17 -6.48 -28.05 -10.44
N VAL A 18 -5.98 -28.92 -9.56
CA VAL A 18 -5.33 -28.53 -8.30
C VAL A 18 -4.02 -27.78 -8.56
N ILE A 19 -3.20 -28.22 -9.52
CA ILE A 19 -1.95 -27.52 -9.90
C ILE A 19 -2.26 -26.16 -10.53
N TRP A 20 -3.28 -26.06 -11.39
CA TRP A 20 -3.70 -24.79 -11.98
C TRP A 20 -4.23 -23.81 -10.92
N TYR A 21 -5.06 -24.30 -9.99
CA TYR A 21 -5.60 -23.48 -8.91
C TYR A 21 -4.51 -22.99 -7.97
N THR A 22 -3.61 -23.89 -7.56
CA THR A 22 -2.49 -23.54 -6.68
C THR A 22 -1.52 -22.56 -7.35
N THR A 23 -1.17 -22.74 -8.61
CA THR A 23 -0.29 -21.82 -9.35
C THR A 23 -0.91 -20.43 -9.57
N LYS A 24 -2.22 -20.34 -9.88
CA LYS A 24 -2.95 -19.06 -9.99
C LYS A 24 -3.09 -18.34 -8.63
N ALA A 25 -3.41 -19.07 -7.58
CA ALA A 25 -3.53 -18.51 -6.22
C ALA A 25 -2.17 -18.04 -5.68
N PHE A 26 -1.10 -18.82 -5.89
CA PHE A 26 0.26 -18.41 -5.49
C PHE A 26 0.76 -17.20 -6.28
N GLY A 27 0.56 -17.18 -7.60
CA GLY A 27 1.02 -16.09 -8.47
C GLY A 27 0.29 -14.75 -8.24
N THR A 28 -0.99 -14.79 -7.86
CA THR A 28 -1.74 -13.58 -7.50
C THR A 28 -1.32 -13.04 -6.13
N SER A 29 -1.06 -13.94 -5.18
CA SER A 29 -0.58 -13.59 -3.83
C SER A 29 0.81 -12.94 -3.86
N THR A 30 1.75 -13.43 -4.68
CA THR A 30 3.10 -12.84 -4.80
C THR A 30 3.09 -11.46 -5.48
N ARG A 31 2.22 -11.24 -6.47
CA ARG A 31 2.09 -9.93 -7.14
C ARG A 31 1.54 -8.87 -6.19
N ALA A 32 0.45 -9.16 -5.48
CA ALA A 32 -0.13 -8.22 -4.52
C ALA A 32 0.83 -7.90 -3.36
N PHE A 33 1.62 -8.88 -2.91
CA PHE A 33 2.66 -8.64 -1.92
C PHE A 33 3.78 -7.73 -2.44
N HIS A 34 4.21 -7.93 -3.69
CA HIS A 34 5.22 -7.08 -4.31
C HIS A 34 4.74 -5.63 -4.48
N GLU A 35 3.48 -5.44 -4.88
CA GLU A 35 2.87 -4.11 -4.95
C GLU A 35 2.80 -3.44 -3.57
N LEU A 36 2.45 -4.18 -2.50
CA LEU A 36 2.50 -3.64 -1.14
C LEU A 36 3.90 -3.19 -0.72
N CYS A 37 4.95 -3.92 -1.10
CA CYS A 37 6.33 -3.50 -0.81
C CYS A 37 6.69 -2.19 -1.53
N LYS A 38 6.27 -2.02 -2.79
CA LYS A 38 6.46 -0.74 -3.50
C LYS A 38 5.71 0.40 -2.82
N VAL A 39 4.49 0.15 -2.35
CA VAL A 39 3.73 1.14 -1.60
C VAL A 39 4.48 1.52 -0.32
N ASP A 40 5.03 0.54 0.40
CA ASP A 40 5.85 0.82 1.59
C ASP A 40 7.05 1.73 1.27
N GLU A 41 7.74 1.51 0.14
CA GLU A 41 8.85 2.36 -0.32
C GLU A 41 8.38 3.79 -0.65
N ILE A 42 7.26 3.92 -1.39
CA ILE A 42 6.67 5.23 -1.73
C ILE A 42 6.25 5.98 -0.46
N VAL A 43 5.61 5.29 0.49
CA VAL A 43 5.20 5.87 1.78
C VAL A 43 6.43 6.34 2.56
N ALA A 44 7.53 5.58 2.55
CA ALA A 44 8.76 5.99 3.21
C ALA A 44 9.39 7.24 2.55
N ASP A 45 9.36 7.34 1.22
CA ASP A 45 9.82 8.53 0.50
C ASP A 45 8.98 9.77 0.84
N ILE A 46 7.66 9.67 0.76
CA ILE A 46 6.74 10.78 1.10
C ILE A 46 6.93 11.19 2.56
N ALA A 47 7.05 10.23 3.48
CA ALA A 47 7.32 10.50 4.90
C ALA A 47 8.66 11.20 5.13
N SER A 48 9.69 10.86 4.34
CA SER A 48 11.00 11.53 4.42
C SER A 48 10.91 12.99 3.97
N ARG A 49 10.10 13.26 2.93
CA ARG A 49 9.81 14.61 2.42
C ARG A 49 9.00 15.42 3.42
N LEU A 50 8.03 14.80 4.11
CA LEU A 50 7.29 15.41 5.20
C LEU A 50 8.23 15.83 6.34
N LYS A 51 9.11 14.94 6.81
CA LYS A 51 10.10 15.26 7.86
C LYS A 51 11.11 16.34 7.45
N ALA A 52 11.47 16.40 6.16
CA ALA A 52 12.30 17.50 5.66
C ALA A 52 11.53 18.82 5.72
N LEU A 53 10.26 18.81 5.32
CA LEU A 53 9.39 19.97 5.37
C LEU A 53 9.13 20.46 6.79
N GLU A 54 8.92 19.56 7.75
CA GLU A 54 8.79 19.88 9.18
C GLU A 54 10.00 20.66 9.68
N ARG A 55 11.21 20.18 9.36
CA ARG A 55 12.46 20.86 9.74
C ARG A 55 12.62 22.20 9.04
N ASP A 56 12.24 22.31 7.76
CA ASP A 56 12.28 23.57 7.04
C ASP A 56 11.34 24.60 7.70
N VAL A 57 10.13 24.17 8.07
CA VAL A 57 9.13 25.02 8.74
C VAL A 57 9.63 25.47 10.11
N GLU A 58 10.18 24.56 10.92
CA GLU A 58 10.71 24.87 12.26
C GLU A 58 11.90 25.85 12.21
N ASN A 59 12.76 25.72 11.21
CA ASN A 59 13.89 26.63 11.02
C ASN A 59 13.50 27.96 10.35
N SER A 60 12.33 28.01 9.68
CA SER A 60 11.86 29.21 9.02
C SER A 60 11.15 30.15 9.98
N VAL A 61 11.63 31.39 10.08
CA VAL A 61 10.98 32.45 10.88
C VAL A 61 9.73 33.01 10.17
N GLN A 62 9.59 32.76 8.86
CA GLN A 62 8.50 33.30 8.04
C GLN A 62 7.61 32.19 7.45
N LYS A 63 6.31 32.33 7.68
CA LYS A 63 5.27 31.53 7.05
C LYS A 63 5.15 31.89 5.58
N SER A 64 5.79 31.10 4.71
CA SER A 64 5.64 31.26 3.27
C SER A 64 4.42 30.48 2.75
N GLN A 65 3.66 31.10 1.86
CA GLN A 65 2.60 30.45 1.08
C GLN A 65 3.11 29.20 0.33
N SER A 66 4.41 29.14 0.01
CA SER A 66 5.05 27.97 -0.60
C SER A 66 5.03 26.73 0.29
N PHE A 67 5.14 26.88 1.62
CA PHE A 67 5.09 25.75 2.56
C PHE A 67 3.69 25.17 2.65
N SER A 68 2.65 26.01 2.70
CA SER A 68 1.25 25.56 2.69
C SER A 68 0.93 24.74 1.45
N ALA A 69 1.36 25.19 0.26
CA ALA A 69 1.19 24.43 -0.98
C ALA A 69 1.93 23.08 -0.97
N ARG A 70 3.13 23.01 -0.36
CA ARG A 70 3.88 21.75 -0.21
C ARG A 70 3.21 20.78 0.75
N ILE A 71 2.65 21.26 1.87
CA ILE A 71 1.92 20.45 2.86
C ILE A 71 0.69 19.82 2.19
N ILE A 72 -0.13 20.63 1.49
CA ILE A 72 -1.31 20.14 0.77
C ILE A 72 -0.92 19.13 -0.32
N GLY A 73 0.20 19.35 -1.01
CA GLY A 73 0.73 18.39 -1.98
C GLY A 73 1.04 17.03 -1.36
N ILE A 74 1.67 17.01 -0.18
CA ILE A 74 1.98 15.77 0.56
C ILE A 74 0.69 15.08 1.05
N GLU A 75 -0.28 15.83 1.55
CA GLU A 75 -1.60 15.33 1.96
C GLU A 75 -2.26 14.55 0.80
N GLN A 76 -2.34 15.17 -0.38
CA GLN A 76 -2.92 14.55 -1.58
C GLN A 76 -2.13 13.32 -2.06
N GLU A 77 -0.80 13.32 -1.88
CA GLU A 77 0.01 12.14 -2.22
C GLU A 77 -0.30 10.97 -1.29
N PHE A 78 -0.47 11.21 0.02
CA PHE A 78 -0.90 10.16 0.95
C PHE A 78 -2.31 9.66 0.66
N GLU A 79 -3.25 10.54 0.31
CA GLU A 79 -4.61 10.15 -0.10
C GLU A 79 -4.60 9.25 -1.33
N LYS A 80 -3.81 9.58 -2.36
CA LYS A 80 -3.64 8.73 -3.55
C LYS A 80 -3.05 7.36 -3.22
N VAL A 81 -2.12 7.31 -2.26
CA VAL A 81 -1.57 6.04 -1.78
C VAL A 81 -2.62 5.20 -1.06
N LEU A 82 -3.49 5.82 -0.25
CA LEU A 82 -4.61 5.12 0.40
C LEU A 82 -5.61 4.60 -0.62
N GLU A 83 -5.97 5.39 -1.63
CA GLU A 83 -6.83 4.96 -2.74
C GLU A 83 -6.21 3.77 -3.50
N PHE A 84 -4.91 3.82 -3.77
CA PHE A 84 -4.20 2.70 -4.40
C PHE A 84 -4.17 1.46 -3.50
N LEU A 85 -3.94 1.62 -2.20
CA LEU A 85 -3.98 0.51 -1.24
C LEU A 85 -5.34 -0.19 -1.25
N ASP A 86 -6.44 0.55 -1.30
CA ASP A 86 -7.79 -0.01 -1.34
C ASP A 86 -8.04 -0.86 -2.58
N SER A 87 -7.42 -0.51 -3.71
CA SER A 87 -7.47 -1.30 -4.95
C SER A 87 -6.73 -2.64 -4.87
N ILE A 88 -5.80 -2.81 -3.92
CA ILE A 88 -5.04 -4.04 -3.75
C ILE A 88 -5.87 -5.06 -2.96
N HIS A 89 -6.36 -6.09 -3.66
CA HIS A 89 -7.05 -7.23 -3.05
C HIS A 89 -6.13 -8.46 -2.93
N GLY A 90 -6.34 -9.27 -1.90
CA GLY A 90 -5.60 -10.52 -1.71
C GLY A 90 -5.96 -11.24 -0.42
N ASP A 91 -5.17 -12.26 -0.09
CA ASP A 91 -5.37 -13.12 1.08
C ASP A 91 -5.28 -12.36 2.41
N ASN A 92 -5.62 -13.04 3.51
CA ASN A 92 -5.58 -12.47 4.87
C ASN A 92 -4.23 -11.82 5.24
N ASN A 93 -3.10 -12.31 4.73
CA ASN A 93 -1.79 -11.72 4.96
C ASN A 93 -1.62 -10.36 4.25
N ILE A 94 -2.07 -10.27 2.99
CA ILE A 94 -2.08 -9.02 2.20
C ILE A 94 -3.02 -8.02 2.87
N ARG A 95 -4.21 -8.47 3.30
CA ARG A 95 -5.18 -7.63 4.02
C ARG A 95 -4.58 -7.06 5.32
N ARG A 96 -3.86 -7.86 6.11
CA ARG A 96 -3.20 -7.41 7.35
C ARG A 96 -2.12 -6.38 7.06
N ARG A 97 -1.26 -6.62 6.06
CA ARG A 97 -0.23 -5.66 5.65
C ARG A 97 -0.81 -4.36 5.14
N ARG A 98 -1.79 -4.43 4.24
CA ARG A 98 -2.51 -3.26 3.73
C ARG A 98 -3.08 -2.43 4.87
N LYS A 99 -3.72 -3.08 5.85
CA LYS A 99 -4.23 -2.40 7.04
C LYS A 99 -3.12 -1.72 7.84
N ALA A 100 -2.01 -2.42 8.10
CA ALA A 100 -0.88 -1.83 8.83
C ALA A 100 -0.27 -0.60 8.13
N ILE A 101 -0.19 -0.62 6.80
CA ILE A 101 0.29 0.53 6.02
C ILE A 101 -0.72 1.69 6.11
N ALA A 102 -2.01 1.42 5.90
CA ALA A 102 -3.06 2.42 6.00
C ALA A 102 -3.11 3.05 7.39
N ASP A 103 -3.09 2.24 8.45
CA ASP A 103 -3.07 2.70 9.84
C ASP A 103 -1.84 3.62 10.09
N ARG A 104 -0.66 3.27 9.55
CA ARG A 104 0.55 4.10 9.67
C ARG A 104 0.44 5.43 8.90
N ILE A 105 -0.21 5.44 7.74
CA ILE A 105 -0.45 6.68 6.99
C ILE A 105 -1.40 7.58 7.76
N THR A 106 -2.55 7.06 8.19
CA THR A 106 -3.60 7.83 8.85
C THR A 106 -3.19 8.32 10.23
N LEU A 107 -2.69 7.42 11.09
CA LEU A 107 -2.41 7.72 12.50
C LEU A 107 -1.04 8.35 12.75
N THR A 108 -0.23 8.57 11.71
CA THR A 108 1.11 9.15 11.92
C THR A 108 1.35 10.25 10.92
N TYR A 109 1.27 9.96 9.62
CA TYR A 109 1.68 10.95 8.63
C TYR A 109 0.61 12.01 8.37
N LEU A 110 -0.67 11.64 8.28
CA LEU A 110 -1.76 12.61 8.12
C LEU A 110 -1.95 13.46 9.37
N GLU A 111 -1.85 12.87 10.57
CA GLU A 111 -1.85 13.64 11.82
C GLU A 111 -0.71 14.68 11.86
N SER A 112 0.52 14.31 11.47
CA SER A 112 1.64 15.26 11.37
C SER A 112 1.41 16.36 10.32
N VAL A 113 0.80 16.02 9.18
CA VAL A 113 0.40 17.00 8.15
C VAL A 113 -0.62 18.00 8.70
N ASP A 114 -1.63 17.54 9.43
CA ASP A 114 -2.64 18.38 10.06
C ASP A 114 -2.02 19.31 11.12
N GLU A 115 -1.11 18.78 11.95
CA GLU A 115 -0.37 19.59 12.92
C GLU A 115 0.44 20.69 12.25
N LEU A 116 1.15 20.37 11.16
CA LEU A 116 1.92 21.35 10.38
C LEU A 116 1.01 22.41 9.76
N LYS A 117 -0.11 22.02 9.18
CA LYS A 117 -1.10 22.94 8.61
C LYS A 117 -1.62 23.92 9.67
N ASN A 118 -1.98 23.41 10.84
CA ASN A 118 -2.42 24.22 11.98
C ASN A 118 -1.34 25.20 12.47
N LYS A 119 -0.06 24.81 12.46
CA LYS A 119 1.06 25.71 12.79
C LYS A 119 1.20 26.83 11.76
N MET A 120 0.91 26.56 10.49
CA MET A 120 1.02 27.54 9.41
C MET A 120 -0.16 28.51 9.39
N GLU A 121 -1.34 28.13 9.85
CA GLU A 121 -2.53 29.00 9.91
C GLU A 121 -2.56 29.97 11.11
N LYS A 122 -1.87 29.66 12.23
CA LYS A 122 -1.81 30.50 13.46
C LYS A 122 -0.72 31.57 13.45
#